data_AF-A0A9Q0RSY6-F1
#
_entry.id   AF-A0A9Q0RSY6-F1
#
_cell.length_a   1.000
_cell.length_b   1.000
_cell.length_c   1.000
_cell.angle_alpha   90.00
_cell.angle_beta   90.00
_cell.angle_gamma   90.00
#
_symmetry.space_group_name_H-M   'P 1'
#
loop_
_entity.id
_entity.type
_entity.pdbx_description
1 polymer ?
#
loop_
_entity_poly.entity_id
_entity_poly.type
_entity_poly.pdbx_seq_one_letter_code
_entity_poly.pdbx_strand_id
1 'polypeptide(L)'
;MAGAANLQPNSNEPCRRILTANDIDMWLHSEGYRDYLNFIKQLNEFAKGVHNNSCTSRSEITNINLTKVVDLLDKLDEIATQIEPFNDDKDQRFGNKAYRVWFDRMVEYSQTELKNIFGEKDGSEMALYLVDSFGNKVRIDYGTGHEMCFLIFLMGVYKLALIPEALNESLVDDGETLSRNVFKSLSHQLLVVYVLVYMPMVRKIQLRYRLEPAGSHGAFSLDDFQFLPFYFGSAQLIQHPTLDPGSFPQAAIAEQYKDEYIFYAAVSFIHQVKKGPFAEHSNQLWNISGVDDWAKINNGLFKMYCKEYLPKFQIDEQDGIYLSKVEYKWLDGETASPTDVSNTNRILYKFEYHIIYSSSYQVPTIFFNISDQRGCIVSLDWIWNRLPEHIVHSIDDHDKLFNLRGQMITQVMHPITGSPYFTIHPCRTSQLMGQFYSDNIQNSNHNYLITWLSCMAPIVGLSISNEFGRTGILK
;
A
#
# COMPACT_ATOMS: atom_id res chain seq x y z
N MET A 1 32.45 2.64 -5.85
CA MET A 1 32.93 1.25 -5.74
C MET A 1 33.08 0.88 -4.28
N ALA A 2 32.06 0.23 -3.73
CA ALA A 2 32.16 -0.66 -2.57
C ALA A 2 31.20 -1.81 -2.94
N GLY A 3 31.73 -3.03 -2.94
CA GLY A 3 31.18 -4.14 -3.70
C GLY A 3 29.79 -4.57 -3.30
N ALA A 4 29.01 -4.96 -4.30
CA ALA A 4 27.88 -5.87 -4.15
C ALA A 4 28.38 -7.13 -3.43
N ALA A 5 28.11 -7.22 -2.13
CA ALA A 5 28.24 -8.47 -1.42
C ALA A 5 27.11 -9.37 -1.91
N ASN A 6 27.47 -10.41 -2.66
CA ASN A 6 26.62 -11.57 -2.89
C ASN A 6 26.16 -12.11 -1.53
N LEU A 7 24.95 -11.74 -1.11
CA LEU A 7 24.30 -12.35 0.05
C LEU A 7 24.06 -13.82 -0.30
N GLN A 8 24.72 -14.70 0.43
CA GLN A 8 24.51 -16.14 0.31
C GLN A 8 23.08 -16.51 0.74
N PRO A 9 22.41 -17.49 0.11
CA PRO A 9 21.01 -17.84 0.40
C PRO A 9 20.78 -18.61 1.72
N ASN A 10 21.71 -18.57 2.68
CA ASN A 10 21.74 -19.47 3.83
C ASN A 10 21.68 -18.78 5.21
N SER A 11 21.10 -17.58 5.34
CA SER A 11 20.67 -17.09 6.65
C SER A 11 19.22 -17.52 6.91
N ASN A 12 18.98 -18.22 8.02
CA ASN A 12 17.65 -18.49 8.57
C ASN A 12 16.99 -17.23 9.16
N GLU A 13 17.49 -16.04 8.81
CA GLU A 13 16.95 -14.76 9.29
C GLU A 13 15.88 -14.26 8.33
N PRO A 14 14.70 -13.84 8.84
CA PRO A 14 13.65 -13.29 7.98
C PRO A 14 14.14 -12.05 7.25
N CYS A 15 13.89 -11.98 5.95
CA CYS A 15 14.23 -10.83 5.13
C CYS A 15 13.18 -10.60 4.04
N ARG A 16 13.18 -9.42 3.43
CA ARG A 16 12.25 -9.10 2.34
C ARG A 16 12.55 -9.98 1.13
N ARG A 17 11.53 -10.72 0.65
CA ARG A 17 11.65 -11.69 -0.46
C ARG A 17 10.85 -11.33 -1.70
N ILE A 18 9.86 -10.44 -1.58
CA ILE A 18 9.03 -10.00 -2.72
C ILE A 18 9.50 -8.59 -3.09
N LEU A 19 10.27 -8.49 -4.17
CA LEU A 19 10.84 -7.23 -4.65
C LEU A 19 10.38 -6.90 -6.07
N THR A 20 10.06 -7.94 -6.85
CA THR A 20 9.68 -7.85 -8.25
C THR A 20 8.36 -8.58 -8.51
N ALA A 21 7.76 -8.29 -9.66
CA ALA A 21 6.55 -8.99 -10.09
C ALA A 21 6.76 -10.52 -10.25
N ASN A 22 7.97 -10.97 -10.53
CA ASN A 22 8.29 -12.39 -10.63
C ASN A 22 8.34 -13.06 -9.25
N ASP A 23 8.73 -12.33 -8.20
CA ASP A 23 8.74 -12.84 -6.83
C ASP A 23 7.32 -13.03 -6.28
N ILE A 24 6.32 -12.34 -6.85
CA ILE A 24 4.91 -12.54 -6.53
C ILE A 24 4.51 -13.99 -6.86
N ASP A 25 4.94 -14.53 -7.99
CA ASP A 25 4.64 -15.92 -8.35
C ASP A 25 5.26 -16.90 -7.36
N MET A 26 6.50 -16.63 -6.92
CA MET A 26 7.15 -17.41 -5.85
C MET A 26 6.38 -17.32 -4.53
N TRP A 27 5.91 -16.13 -4.16
CA TRP A 27 5.09 -15.91 -2.98
C TRP A 27 3.79 -16.71 -3.03
N LEU A 28 3.04 -16.66 -4.14
CA LEU A 28 1.76 -17.36 -4.31
C LEU A 28 1.90 -18.88 -4.18
N HIS A 29 3.09 -19.43 -4.44
CA HIS A 29 3.40 -20.86 -4.30
C HIS A 29 4.16 -21.20 -3.00
N SER A 30 4.44 -20.20 -2.16
CA SER A 30 5.20 -20.40 -0.92
C SER A 30 4.38 -21.04 0.20
N GLU A 31 5.08 -21.67 1.15
CA GLU A 31 4.46 -22.17 2.37
C GLU A 31 3.84 -21.05 3.21
N GLY A 32 4.51 -19.89 3.29
CA GLY A 32 4.01 -18.73 4.04
C GLY A 32 2.67 -18.22 3.52
N TYR A 33 2.48 -18.17 2.20
CA TYR A 33 1.20 -17.80 1.59
C TYR A 33 0.10 -18.81 1.94
N ARG A 34 0.39 -20.10 1.81
CA ARG A 34 -0.56 -21.17 2.14
C ARG A 34 -0.94 -21.14 3.62
N ASP A 35 0.02 -20.95 4.51
CA ASP A 35 -0.18 -20.87 5.95
C ASP A 35 -1.04 -19.66 6.32
N TYR A 36 -0.72 -18.50 5.76
CA TYR A 36 -1.50 -17.28 5.97
C TYR A 36 -2.94 -17.46 5.50
N LEU A 37 -3.16 -18.02 4.30
CA LEU A 37 -4.51 -18.31 3.81
C LEU A 37 -5.28 -19.28 4.71
N ASN A 38 -4.63 -20.33 5.20
CA ASN A 38 -5.24 -21.28 6.11
C ASN A 38 -5.59 -20.63 7.44
N PHE A 39 -4.72 -19.76 7.95
CA PHE A 39 -4.94 -19.02 9.18
C PHE A 39 -6.14 -18.08 9.08
N ILE A 40 -6.23 -17.24 8.04
CA ILE A 40 -7.39 -16.34 7.88
C ILE A 40 -8.68 -17.12 7.61
N LYS A 41 -8.63 -18.27 6.94
CA LYS A 41 -9.80 -19.16 6.80
C LYS A 41 -10.22 -19.74 8.14
N GLN A 42 -9.28 -20.16 8.98
CA GLN A 42 -9.57 -20.65 10.33
C GLN A 42 -10.28 -19.58 11.18
N LEU A 43 -9.78 -18.34 11.17
CA LEU A 43 -10.44 -17.23 11.86
C LEU A 43 -11.83 -16.93 11.28
N ASN A 44 -11.98 -17.01 9.95
CA ASN A 44 -13.27 -16.81 9.29
C ASN A 44 -14.28 -17.92 9.61
N GLU A 45 -13.88 -19.20 9.59
CA GLU A 45 -14.75 -20.32 10.01
C GLU A 45 -15.18 -20.17 11.47
N PHE A 46 -14.30 -19.67 12.35
CA PHE A 46 -14.69 -19.34 13.70
C PHE A 46 -15.73 -18.23 13.74
N ALA A 47 -15.53 -17.14 12.99
CA ALA A 47 -16.47 -16.03 12.91
C ALA A 47 -17.86 -16.47 12.43
N LYS A 48 -17.97 -17.48 11.55
CA LYS A 48 -19.26 -18.07 11.13
C LYS A 48 -20.05 -18.68 12.28
N GLY A 49 -19.35 -19.26 13.27
CA GLY A 49 -19.97 -19.97 14.38
C GLY A 49 -20.53 -19.06 15.48
N VAL A 50 -20.53 -17.74 15.27
CA VAL A 50 -20.87 -16.75 16.29
C VAL A 50 -21.99 -15.84 15.78
N HIS A 51 -23.23 -16.22 16.10
CA HIS A 51 -24.39 -15.33 16.05
C HIS A 51 -24.71 -14.68 17.41
N ASN A 52 -23.93 -14.95 18.47
CA ASN A 52 -24.30 -14.69 19.86
C ASN A 52 -23.21 -13.93 20.64
N ASN A 53 -23.09 -12.60 20.47
CA ASN A 53 -22.34 -11.73 21.40
C ASN A 53 -20.90 -12.12 21.75
N SER A 54 -20.17 -12.82 20.89
CA SER A 54 -18.75 -13.13 21.12
C SER A 54 -17.88 -12.18 20.31
N CYS A 55 -16.69 -11.85 20.82
CA CYS A 55 -15.91 -10.67 20.47
C CYS A 55 -16.53 -9.36 20.96
N THR A 56 -17.23 -9.39 22.10
CA THR A 56 -17.84 -8.19 22.70
C THR A 56 -17.04 -7.66 23.90
N SER A 57 -16.21 -8.51 24.51
CA SER A 57 -15.40 -8.11 25.67
C SER A 57 -13.93 -8.51 25.55
N ARG A 58 -13.04 -7.59 25.94
CA ARG A 58 -11.60 -7.87 26.09
C ARG A 58 -11.32 -8.92 27.17
N SER A 59 -12.26 -9.16 28.10
CA SER A 59 -12.15 -10.22 29.11
C SER A 59 -12.24 -11.64 28.54
N GLU A 60 -12.64 -11.79 27.27
CA GLU A 60 -12.63 -13.08 26.56
C GLU A 60 -11.19 -13.56 26.27
N ILE A 61 -10.21 -12.67 26.35
CA ILE A 61 -8.78 -12.98 26.18
C ILE A 61 -8.26 -13.51 27.52
N THR A 62 -8.05 -14.82 27.61
CA THR A 62 -7.65 -15.50 28.85
C THR A 62 -6.27 -16.14 28.77
N ASN A 63 -5.72 -16.38 27.57
CA ASN A 63 -4.38 -16.92 27.42
C ASN A 63 -3.34 -15.87 27.88
N ILE A 64 -2.35 -16.33 28.64
CA ILE A 64 -1.36 -15.45 29.27
C ILE A 64 -0.46 -14.74 28.24
N ASN A 65 -0.07 -15.43 27.17
CA ASN A 65 0.75 -14.84 26.11
C ASN A 65 -0.05 -13.80 25.32
N LEU A 66 -1.34 -14.06 25.05
CA LEU A 66 -2.21 -13.06 24.44
C LEU A 66 -2.44 -11.86 25.36
N THR A 67 -2.59 -12.07 26.67
CA THR A 67 -2.74 -10.97 27.64
C THR A 67 -1.50 -10.05 27.61
N LYS A 68 -0.29 -10.61 27.58
CA LYS A 68 0.95 -9.83 27.44
C LYS A 68 1.02 -9.07 26.11
N VAL A 69 0.57 -9.68 25.00
CA VAL A 69 0.49 -9.00 23.70
C VAL A 69 -0.51 -7.84 23.78
N VAL A 70 -1.63 -8.02 24.47
CA VAL A 70 -2.62 -6.97 24.69
C VAL A 70 -2.05 -5.82 25.53
N ASP A 71 -1.32 -6.12 26.60
CA ASP A 71 -0.63 -5.12 27.42
C ASP A 71 0.39 -4.31 26.61
N LEU A 72 1.15 -4.99 25.74
CA LEU A 72 2.05 -4.34 24.77
C LEU A 72 1.28 -3.37 23.87
N LEU A 73 0.17 -3.81 23.26
CA LEU A 73 -0.65 -2.98 22.37
C LEU A 73 -1.28 -1.79 23.10
N ASP A 74 -1.75 -1.97 24.33
CA ASP A 74 -2.25 -0.88 25.17
C ASP A 74 -1.16 0.15 25.45
N LYS A 75 0.09 -0.30 25.67
CA LYS A 75 1.21 0.63 25.84
C LYS A 75 1.47 1.44 24.58
N LEU A 76 1.39 0.81 23.41
CA LEU A 76 1.53 1.53 22.13
C LEU A 76 0.41 2.56 21.91
N ASP A 77 -0.83 2.23 22.31
CA ASP A 77 -1.96 3.16 22.30
C ASP A 77 -1.77 4.33 23.28
N GLU A 78 -1.21 4.07 24.46
CA GLU A 78 -0.84 5.11 25.44
C GLU A 78 0.23 6.04 24.84
N ILE A 79 1.27 5.49 24.21
CA ILE A 79 2.31 6.28 23.54
C ILE A 79 1.69 7.15 22.42
N ALA A 80 0.72 6.62 21.67
CA ALA A 80 -0.02 7.41 20.67
C ALA A 80 -0.77 8.58 21.30
N THR A 81 -1.35 8.37 22.48
CA THR A 81 -2.07 9.39 23.25
C THR A 81 -1.14 10.49 23.75
N GLN A 82 0.08 10.14 24.18
CA GLN A 82 1.05 11.10 24.71
C GLN A 82 1.68 11.99 23.64
N ILE A 83 1.72 11.53 22.38
CA ILE A 83 2.30 12.27 21.28
C ILE A 83 1.20 13.08 20.62
N GLU A 84 1.18 14.38 20.92
CA GLU A 84 0.22 15.31 20.32
C GLU A 84 0.55 15.58 18.85
N PRO A 85 -0.46 15.64 17.96
CA PRO A 85 -0.28 16.09 16.59
C PRO A 85 0.35 17.48 16.56
N PHE A 86 1.31 17.69 15.66
CA PHE A 86 1.95 18.99 15.51
C PHE A 86 0.96 20.05 15.01
N ASN A 87 0.90 21.20 15.69
CA ASN A 87 -0.08 22.27 15.47
C ASN A 87 0.23 23.14 14.24
N ASP A 88 1.49 23.21 13.85
CA ASP A 88 2.05 23.91 12.69
C ASP A 88 1.88 23.12 11.39
N ASP A 89 1.52 21.84 11.46
CA ASP A 89 1.20 20.96 10.32
C ASP A 89 -0.27 21.15 9.84
N LYS A 90 -0.92 22.27 10.18
CA LYS A 90 -2.31 22.57 9.80
C LYS A 90 -2.49 22.87 8.31
N ASP A 91 -1.48 23.49 7.69
CA ASP A 91 -1.47 23.83 6.26
C ASP A 91 -0.90 22.70 5.38
N GLN A 92 -0.43 21.60 5.99
CA GLN A 92 0.05 20.44 5.25
C GLN A 92 -1.14 19.59 4.80
N ARG A 93 -1.23 19.36 3.48
CA ARG A 93 -2.27 18.54 2.83
C ARG A 93 -2.21 17.05 3.19
N PHE A 94 -1.04 16.57 3.63
CA PHE A 94 -0.71 15.17 3.88
C PHE A 94 -0.61 14.86 5.39
N GLY A 95 -0.43 13.59 5.76
CA GLY A 95 -0.41 13.12 7.15
C GLY A 95 0.52 13.90 8.11
N ASN A 96 0.14 13.94 9.38
CA ASN A 96 0.81 14.71 10.44
C ASN A 96 2.16 14.08 10.82
N LYS A 97 3.23 14.87 10.80
CA LYS A 97 4.60 14.39 11.05
C LYS A 97 4.84 13.85 12.47
N ALA A 98 3.99 14.17 13.44
CA ALA A 98 4.05 13.56 14.78
C ALA A 98 3.93 12.03 14.74
N TYR A 99 3.29 11.48 13.70
CA TYR A 99 3.28 10.04 13.43
C TYR A 99 4.68 9.44 13.40
N ARG A 100 5.68 10.13 12.84
CA ARG A 100 7.05 9.62 12.75
C ARG A 100 7.69 9.47 14.12
N VAL A 101 7.38 10.39 15.04
CA VAL A 101 7.82 10.32 16.44
C VAL A 101 7.17 9.13 17.14
N TRP A 102 5.87 8.93 16.93
CA TRP A 102 5.17 7.77 17.46
C TRP A 102 5.72 6.46 16.89
N PHE A 103 5.95 6.40 15.58
CA PHE A 103 6.48 5.23 14.89
C PHE A 103 7.83 4.81 15.45
N ASP A 104 8.75 5.76 15.66
CA ASP A 104 10.08 5.45 16.23
C ASP A 104 9.98 4.85 17.64
N ARG A 105 9.11 5.40 18.50
CA ARG A 105 8.89 4.85 19.84
C ARG A 105 8.20 3.49 19.81
N MET A 106 7.25 3.30 18.89
CA MET A 106 6.57 2.03 18.70
C MET A 106 7.56 0.95 18.31
N VAL A 107 8.44 1.22 17.34
CA VAL A 107 9.49 0.27 16.90
C VAL A 107 10.38 -0.16 18.06
N GLU A 108 10.95 0.80 18.79
CA GLU A 108 11.87 0.52 19.89
C GLU A 108 11.19 -0.31 20.99
N TYR A 109 9.96 0.07 21.36
CA TYR A 109 9.21 -0.61 22.41
C TYR A 109 8.79 -2.02 21.98
N SER A 110 8.23 -2.19 20.78
CA SER A 110 7.79 -3.48 20.24
C SER A 110 8.95 -4.47 20.12
N GLN A 111 10.10 -4.04 19.63
CA GLN A 111 11.28 -4.92 19.50
C GLN A 111 11.78 -5.40 20.86
N THR A 112 11.81 -4.53 21.85
CA THR A 112 12.25 -4.89 23.21
C THR A 112 11.24 -5.82 23.87
N GLU A 113 9.95 -5.45 23.84
CA GLU A 113 8.93 -6.16 24.61
C GLU A 113 8.61 -7.54 24.02
N LEU A 114 8.63 -7.70 22.70
CA LEU A 114 8.44 -9.02 22.09
C LEU A 114 9.57 -10.00 22.42
N LYS A 115 10.82 -9.52 22.55
CA LYS A 115 11.93 -10.35 23.03
C LYS A 115 11.73 -10.75 24.49
N ASN A 116 11.18 -9.87 25.32
CA ASN A 116 10.85 -10.19 26.71
C ASN A 116 9.72 -11.24 26.81
N ILE A 117 8.71 -11.16 25.94
CA ILE A 117 7.55 -12.06 25.98
C ILE A 117 7.89 -13.43 25.38
N PHE A 118 8.57 -13.47 24.24
CA PHE A 118 8.75 -14.69 23.42
C PHE A 118 10.21 -15.15 23.29
N GLY A 119 11.15 -14.47 23.94
CA GLY A 119 12.59 -14.75 23.83
C GLY A 119 13.24 -14.13 22.59
N GLU A 120 14.57 -14.14 22.56
CA GLU A 120 15.36 -13.40 21.55
C GLU A 120 15.02 -13.81 20.11
N LYS A 121 14.90 -15.12 19.85
CA LYS A 121 14.70 -15.65 18.49
C LYS A 121 13.29 -15.32 17.97
N ASP A 122 12.27 -15.88 18.62
CA ASP A 122 10.89 -15.79 18.14
C ASP A 122 10.34 -14.36 18.31
N GLY A 123 10.74 -13.66 19.38
CA GLY A 123 10.40 -12.26 19.60
C GLY A 123 10.97 -11.32 18.54
N SER A 124 12.22 -11.55 18.09
CA SER A 124 12.81 -10.75 17.00
C SER A 124 12.09 -10.97 15.68
N GLU A 125 11.71 -12.21 15.35
CA GLU A 125 10.95 -12.50 14.13
C GLU A 125 9.55 -11.87 14.17
N MET A 126 8.82 -12.03 15.28
CA MET A 126 7.49 -11.44 15.45
C MET A 126 7.51 -9.91 15.37
N ALA A 127 8.58 -9.27 15.85
CA ALA A 127 8.71 -7.81 15.83
C ALA A 127 8.72 -7.24 14.41
N LEU A 128 9.26 -7.98 13.43
CA LEU A 128 9.26 -7.54 12.03
C LEU A 128 7.84 -7.33 11.51
N TYR A 129 6.93 -8.25 11.85
CA TYR A 129 5.54 -8.17 11.41
C TYR A 129 4.73 -7.16 12.22
N LEU A 130 4.94 -7.09 13.54
CA LEU A 130 4.22 -6.12 14.38
C LEU A 130 4.58 -4.68 14.02
N VAL A 131 5.85 -4.37 13.78
CA VAL A 131 6.30 -3.03 13.39
C VAL A 131 5.65 -2.57 12.09
N ASP A 132 5.59 -3.45 11.09
CA ASP A 132 4.98 -3.15 9.80
C ASP A 132 3.44 -3.18 9.84
N SER A 133 2.82 -3.41 11.01
CA SER A 133 1.37 -3.50 11.16
C SER A 133 0.64 -2.16 11.27
N PHE A 134 1.36 -1.05 11.39
CA PHE A 134 0.77 0.25 11.77
C PHE A 134 0.89 1.37 10.73
N GLY A 135 1.40 1.07 9.54
CA GLY A 135 1.56 2.04 8.46
C GLY A 135 3.01 2.29 8.07
N ASN A 136 3.25 3.20 7.13
CA ASN A 136 4.59 3.56 6.68
C ASN A 136 5.07 4.88 7.29
N LYS A 137 6.21 4.87 7.98
CA LYS A 137 6.83 6.06 8.60
C LYS A 137 7.03 7.23 7.63
N VAL A 138 7.53 6.95 6.42
CA VAL A 138 7.94 7.98 5.48
C VAL A 138 6.72 8.58 4.79
N ARG A 139 5.85 7.70 4.25
CA ARG A 139 4.66 8.09 3.51
C ARG A 139 3.52 8.59 4.41
N ILE A 140 3.53 8.21 5.68
CA ILE A 140 2.46 8.52 6.65
C ILE A 140 1.12 8.00 6.11
N ASP A 141 1.15 6.77 5.64
CA ASP A 141 0.01 6.05 5.08
C ASP A 141 -0.22 4.72 5.81
N TYR A 142 -1.42 4.18 5.66
CA TYR A 142 -1.82 2.87 6.16
C TYR A 142 -2.77 2.21 5.15
N GLY A 143 -2.78 0.88 5.08
CA GLY A 143 -3.70 0.15 4.23
C GLY A 143 -3.68 -1.34 4.52
N THR A 144 -4.33 -2.10 3.65
CA THR A 144 -4.56 -3.55 3.83
C THR A 144 -3.28 -4.38 3.94
N GLY A 145 -2.16 -3.87 3.42
CA GLY A 145 -0.87 -4.52 3.61
C GLY A 145 -0.39 -4.50 5.06
N HIS A 146 -0.57 -3.38 5.75
CA HIS A 146 -0.25 -3.25 7.17
C HIS A 146 -1.22 -4.07 8.02
N GLU A 147 -2.50 -4.09 7.65
CA GLU A 147 -3.48 -5.01 8.23
C GLU A 147 -3.02 -6.48 8.12
N MET A 148 -2.58 -6.90 6.93
CA MET A 148 -2.06 -8.25 6.70
C MET A 148 -0.85 -8.57 7.59
N CYS A 149 0.09 -7.62 7.75
CA CYS A 149 1.23 -7.79 8.66
C CYS A 149 0.78 -8.09 10.09
N PHE A 150 -0.30 -7.46 10.57
CA PHE A 150 -0.84 -7.73 11.90
C PHE A 150 -1.39 -9.15 12.02
N LEU A 151 -2.07 -9.64 10.98
CA LEU A 151 -2.56 -11.02 10.97
C LEU A 151 -1.41 -12.04 10.85
N ILE A 152 -0.32 -11.70 10.16
CA ILE A 152 0.89 -12.55 10.15
C ILE A 152 1.55 -12.56 11.53
N PHE A 153 1.61 -11.41 12.22
CA PHE A 153 2.06 -11.34 13.60
C PHE A 153 1.22 -12.25 14.51
N LEU A 154 -0.12 -12.16 14.45
CA LEU A 154 -1.01 -13.04 15.19
C LEU A 154 -0.85 -14.52 14.82
N MET A 155 -0.59 -14.83 13.55
CA MET A 155 -0.26 -16.19 13.10
C MET A 155 1.05 -16.69 13.72
N GLY A 156 2.05 -15.81 13.84
CA GLY A 156 3.31 -16.08 14.54
C GLY A 156 3.07 -16.39 16.01
N VAL A 157 2.34 -15.54 16.73
CA VAL A 157 1.95 -15.78 18.13
C VAL A 157 1.21 -17.13 18.27
N TYR A 158 0.26 -17.39 17.37
CA TYR A 158 -0.47 -18.66 17.36
C TYR A 158 0.43 -19.88 17.17
N LYS A 159 1.31 -19.88 16.16
CA LYS A 159 2.16 -21.02 15.82
C LYS A 159 3.31 -21.24 16.81
N LEU A 160 3.91 -20.17 17.32
CA LEU A 160 5.15 -20.24 18.10
C LEU A 160 4.91 -20.20 19.61
N ALA A 161 3.81 -19.61 20.08
CA ALA A 161 3.48 -19.54 21.50
C ALA A 161 2.26 -20.38 21.86
N LEU A 162 1.11 -20.14 21.22
CA LEU A 162 -0.16 -20.70 21.69
C LEU A 162 -0.30 -22.20 21.44
N ILE A 163 0.08 -22.69 20.25
CA ILE A 163 0.01 -24.11 19.93
C ILE A 163 1.02 -24.93 20.74
N PRO A 164 2.31 -24.56 20.85
CA PRO A 164 3.25 -25.28 21.69
C PRO A 164 2.84 -25.29 23.18
N GLU A 165 2.34 -24.18 23.70
CA GLU A 165 1.81 -24.09 25.08
C GLU A 165 0.64 -25.06 25.28
N ALA A 166 -0.36 -25.02 24.40
CA ALA A 166 -1.52 -25.91 24.49
C ALA A 166 -1.15 -27.40 24.34
N LEU A 167 -0.16 -27.73 23.50
CA LEU A 167 0.32 -29.10 23.36
C LEU A 167 1.00 -29.59 24.64
N ASN A 168 1.83 -28.76 25.27
CA ASN A 168 2.49 -29.11 26.53
C ASN A 168 1.47 -29.33 27.67
N GLU A 169 0.38 -28.57 27.70
CA GLU A 169 -0.72 -28.78 28.65
C GLU A 169 -1.52 -30.06 28.34
N SER A 170 -1.70 -30.40 27.06
CA SER A 170 -2.48 -31.57 26.61
C SER A 170 -1.71 -32.90 26.71
N LEU A 171 -0.38 -32.89 26.69
CA LEU A 171 0.46 -34.09 26.87
C LEU A 171 0.32 -34.74 28.26
N VAL A 172 -0.44 -34.12 29.17
CA VAL A 172 -0.83 -34.67 30.48
C VAL A 172 -2.02 -35.63 30.36
N ASP A 173 -2.74 -35.64 29.22
CA ASP A 173 -3.98 -36.39 28.99
C ASP A 173 -3.94 -37.10 27.62
N ASP A 174 -3.24 -38.24 27.52
CA ASP A 174 -3.27 -39.29 26.48
C ASP A 174 -3.39 -38.93 24.97
N GLY A 175 -3.11 -37.70 24.52
CA GLY A 175 -3.30 -37.29 23.12
C GLY A 175 -2.22 -36.39 22.53
N GLU A 176 -1.54 -36.86 21.47
CA GLU A 176 -0.61 -36.08 20.63
C GLU A 176 -1.33 -35.04 19.71
N THR A 177 -2.63 -34.78 19.91
CA THR A 177 -3.42 -33.90 19.03
C THR A 177 -4.36 -33.01 19.83
N LEU A 178 -4.27 -31.70 19.60
CA LEU A 178 -5.16 -30.71 20.22
C LEU A 178 -6.62 -30.94 19.82
N SER A 179 -7.52 -30.82 20.80
CA SER A 179 -8.95 -30.93 20.53
C SER A 179 -9.46 -29.76 19.67
N ARG A 180 -10.53 -29.99 18.90
CA ARG A 180 -11.21 -28.94 18.13
C ARG A 180 -11.64 -27.75 18.99
N ASN A 181 -11.96 -27.98 20.27
CA ASN A 181 -12.38 -26.93 21.19
C ASN A 181 -11.22 -26.00 21.58
N VAL A 182 -10.00 -26.54 21.74
CA VAL A 182 -8.80 -25.74 22.00
C VAL A 182 -8.52 -24.84 20.80
N PHE A 183 -8.51 -25.39 19.58
CA PHE A 183 -8.35 -24.59 18.36
C PHE A 183 -9.41 -23.50 18.22
N LYS A 184 -10.66 -23.83 18.54
CA LYS A 184 -11.79 -22.88 18.52
C LYS A 184 -11.56 -21.75 19.54
N SER A 185 -11.14 -22.09 20.77
CA SER A 185 -10.85 -21.12 21.83
C SER A 185 -9.70 -20.18 21.49
N LEU A 186 -8.60 -20.71 20.93
CA LEU A 186 -7.45 -19.88 20.53
C LEU A 186 -7.83 -18.94 19.38
N SER A 187 -8.55 -19.47 18.37
CA SER A 187 -9.02 -18.67 17.22
C SER A 187 -9.96 -17.55 17.65
N HIS A 188 -10.83 -17.82 18.63
CA HIS A 188 -11.70 -16.84 19.24
C HIS A 188 -10.90 -15.69 19.83
N GLN A 189 -9.96 -15.99 20.73
CA GLN A 189 -9.17 -14.97 21.43
C GLN A 189 -8.33 -14.14 20.46
N LEU A 190 -7.77 -14.75 19.41
CA LEU A 190 -7.04 -14.04 18.36
C LEU A 190 -7.95 -13.07 17.59
N LEU A 191 -9.18 -13.49 17.27
CA LEU A 191 -10.16 -12.60 16.64
C LEU A 191 -10.57 -11.46 17.59
N VAL A 192 -10.72 -11.72 18.89
CA VAL A 192 -10.99 -10.68 19.91
C VAL A 192 -9.85 -9.66 19.96
N VAL A 193 -8.58 -10.10 19.95
CA VAL A 193 -7.41 -9.21 19.90
C VAL A 193 -7.46 -8.32 18.66
N TYR A 194 -7.74 -8.90 17.49
CA TYR A 194 -7.86 -8.13 16.25
C TYR A 194 -9.00 -7.09 16.32
N VAL A 195 -10.20 -7.48 16.74
CA VAL A 195 -11.41 -6.63 16.69
C VAL A 195 -11.44 -5.59 17.81
N LEU A 196 -11.08 -5.96 19.05
CA LEU A 196 -11.28 -5.09 20.22
C LEU A 196 -10.01 -4.37 20.68
N VAL A 197 -8.84 -4.74 20.16
CA VAL A 197 -7.57 -4.12 20.55
C VAL A 197 -6.93 -3.43 19.35
N TYR A 198 -6.64 -4.18 18.28
CA TYR A 198 -5.97 -3.63 17.10
C TYR A 198 -6.84 -2.63 16.33
N MET A 199 -8.07 -3.00 15.98
CA MET A 199 -8.95 -2.17 15.16
C MET A 199 -9.26 -0.78 15.78
N PRO A 200 -9.60 -0.66 17.07
CA PRO A 200 -9.80 0.65 17.70
C PRO A 200 -8.51 1.48 17.74
N MET A 201 -7.38 0.85 18.07
CA MET A 201 -6.08 1.51 18.13
C MET A 201 -5.66 2.04 16.75
N VAL A 202 -5.76 1.24 15.70
CA VAL A 202 -5.35 1.65 14.35
C VAL A 202 -6.26 2.75 13.80
N ARG A 203 -7.57 2.71 14.07
CA ARG A 203 -8.52 3.80 13.72
C ARG A 203 -8.18 5.10 14.44
N LYS A 204 -7.82 5.02 15.72
CA LYS A 204 -7.37 6.18 16.49
C LYS A 204 -6.09 6.78 15.88
N ILE A 205 -5.10 5.95 15.51
CA ILE A 205 -3.86 6.40 14.87
C ILE A 205 -4.16 7.06 13.52
N GLN A 206 -4.99 6.41 12.68
CA GLN A 206 -5.42 6.93 11.37
C GLN A 206 -6.03 8.34 11.51
N LEU A 207 -6.97 8.52 12.44
CA LEU A 207 -7.63 9.80 12.67
C LEU A 207 -6.71 10.84 13.32
N ARG A 208 -5.98 10.45 14.36
CA ARG A 208 -5.12 11.34 15.16
C ARG A 208 -4.01 11.94 14.32
N TYR A 209 -3.36 11.13 13.48
CA TYR A 209 -2.27 11.59 12.64
C TYR A 209 -2.66 11.84 11.19
N ARG A 210 -3.94 11.69 10.83
CA ARG A 210 -4.44 11.89 9.46
C ARG A 210 -3.68 11.04 8.45
N LEU A 211 -3.53 9.74 8.75
CA LEU A 211 -2.85 8.81 7.83
C LEU A 211 -3.57 8.75 6.49
N GLU A 212 -2.81 8.66 5.42
CA GLU A 212 -3.35 8.52 4.08
C GLU A 212 -3.67 7.05 3.75
N PRO A 213 -4.68 6.77 2.92
CA PRO A 213 -4.93 5.43 2.39
C PRO A 213 -3.73 4.96 1.55
N ALA A 214 -3.16 3.81 1.90
CA ALA A 214 -2.07 3.18 1.15
C ALA A 214 -2.64 2.25 0.07
N GLY A 215 -2.05 2.30 -1.12
CA GLY A 215 -2.42 1.45 -2.25
C GLY A 215 -3.26 2.17 -3.32
N SER A 216 -3.21 1.68 -4.55
CA SER A 216 -3.71 2.38 -5.75
C SER A 216 -5.15 2.03 -6.15
N HIS A 217 -5.95 1.46 -5.25
CA HIS A 217 -7.29 0.98 -5.60
C HIS A 217 -8.33 2.12 -5.74
N GLY A 218 -8.08 3.30 -5.16
CA GLY A 218 -8.93 4.47 -5.32
C GLY A 218 -10.41 4.16 -5.12
N ALA A 219 -11.28 4.60 -6.04
CA ALA A 219 -12.72 4.34 -5.99
C ALA A 219 -13.13 2.86 -6.14
N PHE A 220 -12.18 1.97 -6.44
CA PHE A 220 -12.39 0.52 -6.56
C PHE A 220 -11.88 -0.27 -5.36
N SER A 221 -11.40 0.39 -4.29
CA SER A 221 -11.13 -0.29 -3.04
C SER A 221 -12.44 -0.67 -2.34
N LEU A 222 -12.41 -1.75 -1.56
CA LEU A 222 -13.52 -2.11 -0.67
C LEU A 222 -13.72 -1.04 0.42
N ASP A 223 -12.62 -0.61 1.02
CA ASP A 223 -12.51 0.48 1.99
C ASP A 223 -11.14 1.16 1.84
N ASP A 224 -10.97 2.33 2.44
CA ASP A 224 -9.72 3.10 2.36
C ASP A 224 -8.55 2.40 3.07
N PHE A 225 -8.82 1.71 4.18
CA PHE A 225 -7.77 1.19 5.06
C PHE A 225 -7.83 -0.31 5.26
N GLN A 226 -9.03 -0.89 5.36
CA GLN A 226 -9.23 -2.25 5.86
C GLN A 226 -9.88 -3.17 4.83
N PHE A 227 -9.63 -4.47 4.94
CA PHE A 227 -10.36 -5.48 4.17
C PHE A 227 -10.95 -6.56 5.07
N LEU A 228 -10.16 -7.05 6.02
CA LEU A 228 -10.52 -8.22 6.82
C LEU A 228 -11.72 -8.04 7.77
N PRO A 229 -12.13 -6.84 8.23
CA PRO A 229 -13.36 -6.70 9.01
C PRO A 229 -14.59 -7.10 8.19
N PHE A 230 -14.59 -6.83 6.89
CA PHE A 230 -15.68 -7.23 6.00
C PHE A 230 -15.67 -8.74 5.75
N TYR A 231 -14.48 -9.34 5.62
CA TYR A 231 -14.37 -10.78 5.46
C TYR A 231 -14.85 -11.51 6.71
N PHE A 232 -14.27 -11.24 7.88
CA PHE A 232 -14.68 -11.90 9.13
C PHE A 232 -16.11 -11.51 9.54
N GLY A 233 -16.50 -10.25 9.37
CA GLY A 233 -17.84 -9.79 9.69
C GLY A 233 -18.94 -10.40 8.82
N SER A 234 -18.67 -10.62 7.53
CA SER A 234 -19.64 -11.29 6.65
C SER A 234 -19.84 -12.76 7.04
N ALA A 235 -18.81 -13.41 7.60
CA ALA A 235 -18.95 -14.74 8.18
C ALA A 235 -19.91 -14.76 9.38
N GLN A 236 -19.84 -13.79 10.30
CA GLN A 236 -20.76 -13.69 11.46
C GLN A 236 -22.24 -13.55 11.05
N LEU A 237 -22.50 -13.10 9.82
CA LEU A 237 -23.84 -12.80 9.32
C LEU A 237 -24.42 -13.93 8.43
N ILE A 238 -23.66 -15.00 8.16
CA ILE A 238 -24.14 -16.15 7.39
C ILE A 238 -25.34 -16.80 8.09
N GLN A 239 -26.51 -16.88 7.44
CA GLN A 239 -27.75 -17.39 8.02
C GLN A 239 -28.33 -16.54 9.17
N HIS A 240 -27.93 -15.27 9.27
CA HIS A 240 -28.52 -14.36 10.24
C HIS A 240 -30.04 -14.18 9.97
N PRO A 241 -30.90 -14.21 11.00
CA PRO A 241 -32.36 -14.33 10.80
C PRO A 241 -33.03 -13.06 10.24
N THR A 242 -32.46 -11.88 10.48
CA THR A 242 -33.12 -10.59 10.16
C THR A 242 -32.26 -9.62 9.37
N LEU A 243 -30.97 -9.51 9.68
CA LEU A 243 -30.01 -8.67 8.96
C LEU A 243 -29.66 -9.24 7.58
N ASP A 244 -30.27 -8.70 6.54
CA ASP A 244 -29.91 -8.98 5.15
C ASP A 244 -28.77 -8.07 4.65
N PRO A 245 -28.04 -8.45 3.59
CA PRO A 245 -26.97 -7.61 3.04
C PRO A 245 -27.41 -6.23 2.53
N GLY A 246 -28.66 -6.06 2.08
CA GLY A 246 -29.17 -4.77 1.64
C GLY A 246 -29.31 -3.75 2.77
N SER A 247 -29.24 -4.20 4.02
CA SER A 247 -29.37 -3.35 5.20
C SER A 247 -28.08 -2.65 5.63
N PHE A 248 -26.89 -3.22 5.35
CA PHE A 248 -25.63 -2.64 5.85
C PHE A 248 -25.28 -1.24 5.35
N PRO A 249 -25.64 -0.80 4.12
CA PRO A 249 -25.34 0.58 3.70
C PRO A 249 -26.06 1.65 4.54
N GLN A 250 -27.11 1.28 5.28
CA GLN A 250 -27.95 2.21 6.01
C GLN A 250 -27.26 2.64 7.32
N ALA A 251 -26.98 3.93 7.46
CA ALA A 251 -26.24 4.47 8.61
C ALA A 251 -26.89 4.14 9.96
N ALA A 252 -28.23 4.19 10.05
CA ALA A 252 -28.95 3.89 11.30
C ALA A 252 -28.79 2.42 11.73
N ILE A 253 -28.84 1.49 10.77
CA ILE A 253 -28.66 0.05 11.05
C ILE A 253 -27.20 -0.22 11.41
N ALA A 254 -26.26 0.37 10.66
CA ALA A 254 -24.84 0.24 10.98
C ALA A 254 -24.49 0.76 12.38
N GLU A 255 -25.06 1.89 12.78
CA GLU A 255 -24.86 2.42 14.12
C GLU A 255 -25.49 1.54 15.21
N GLN A 256 -26.68 1.00 14.95
CA GLN A 256 -27.38 0.12 15.90
C GLN A 256 -26.58 -1.17 16.19
N TYR A 257 -25.94 -1.75 15.18
CA TYR A 257 -25.32 -3.08 15.25
C TYR A 257 -23.78 -3.06 15.33
N LYS A 258 -23.17 -1.87 15.43
CA LYS A 258 -21.71 -1.71 15.41
C LYS A 258 -20.98 -2.42 16.56
N ASP A 259 -21.64 -2.58 17.71
CA ASP A 259 -21.03 -3.18 18.90
C ASP A 259 -21.22 -4.71 18.93
N GLU A 260 -22.09 -5.25 18.06
CA GLU A 260 -22.41 -6.68 17.98
C GLU A 260 -21.70 -7.38 16.81
N TYR A 261 -21.52 -6.69 15.68
CA TYR A 261 -21.04 -7.30 14.44
C TYR A 261 -19.88 -6.53 13.82
N ILE A 262 -18.79 -7.22 13.51
CA ILE A 262 -17.56 -6.66 12.94
C ILE A 262 -17.85 -5.92 11.63
N PHE A 263 -18.73 -6.46 10.79
CA PHE A 263 -19.11 -5.85 9.52
C PHE A 263 -19.77 -4.49 9.72
N TYR A 264 -20.74 -4.41 10.64
CA TYR A 264 -21.45 -3.17 10.94
C TYR A 264 -20.55 -2.18 11.70
N ALA A 265 -19.62 -2.65 12.52
CA ALA A 265 -18.58 -1.81 13.12
C ALA A 265 -17.72 -1.10 12.06
N ALA A 266 -17.38 -1.81 10.98
CA ALA A 266 -16.65 -1.24 9.86
C ALA A 266 -17.49 -0.25 9.05
N VAL A 267 -18.75 -0.57 8.78
CA VAL A 267 -19.63 0.35 8.03
C VAL A 267 -20.00 1.60 8.84
N SER A 268 -20.26 1.48 10.16
CA SER A 268 -20.48 2.64 11.03
C SER A 268 -19.26 3.58 11.00
N PHE A 269 -18.04 3.03 11.06
CA PHE A 269 -16.82 3.83 10.93
C PHE A 269 -16.73 4.58 9.59
N ILE A 270 -17.09 3.93 8.48
CA ILE A 270 -17.16 4.59 7.16
C ILE A 270 -18.09 5.80 7.20
N HIS A 271 -19.30 5.67 7.76
CA HIS A 271 -20.27 6.77 7.87
C HIS A 271 -19.76 7.91 8.78
N GLN A 272 -18.91 7.61 9.75
CA GLN A 272 -18.30 8.64 10.60
C GLN A 272 -17.30 9.48 9.81
N VAL A 273 -16.44 8.84 9.01
CA VAL A 273 -15.28 9.48 8.36
C VAL A 273 -15.58 10.01 6.95
N LYS A 274 -16.46 9.35 6.19
CA LYS A 274 -16.86 9.78 4.84
C LYS A 274 -18.16 10.58 4.91
N LYS A 275 -18.31 11.55 4.00
CA LYS A 275 -19.50 12.40 3.88
C LYS A 275 -20.12 12.22 2.51
N GLY A 276 -21.44 12.35 2.44
CA GLY A 276 -22.23 12.17 1.22
C GLY A 276 -22.91 10.80 1.16
N PRO A 277 -23.59 10.49 0.04
CA PRO A 277 -24.26 9.22 -0.16
C PRO A 277 -23.28 8.04 -0.17
N PHE A 278 -23.64 6.95 0.52
CA PHE A 278 -22.80 5.75 0.63
C PHE A 278 -22.39 5.18 -0.74
N ALA A 279 -23.31 5.18 -1.70
CA ALA A 279 -23.06 4.71 -3.06
C ALA A 279 -21.98 5.50 -3.81
N GLU A 280 -21.74 6.76 -3.45
CA GLU A 280 -20.75 7.62 -4.11
C GLU A 280 -19.34 7.40 -3.57
N HIS A 281 -19.21 7.25 -2.24
CA HIS A 281 -17.89 7.17 -1.59
C HIS A 281 -17.45 5.73 -1.24
N SER A 282 -18.37 4.76 -1.33
CA SER A 282 -18.15 3.35 -1.00
C SER A 282 -18.86 2.43 -2.01
N ASN A 283 -18.65 2.71 -3.31
CA ASN A 283 -19.33 2.05 -4.43
C ASN A 283 -19.16 0.51 -4.43
N GLN A 284 -17.98 -0.03 -4.12
CA GLN A 284 -17.80 -1.49 -4.06
C GLN A 284 -18.67 -2.14 -2.99
N LEU A 285 -18.68 -1.59 -1.78
CA LEU A 285 -19.57 -2.05 -0.71
C LEU A 285 -21.04 -1.86 -1.09
N TRP A 286 -21.40 -0.75 -1.74
CA TRP A 286 -22.76 -0.56 -2.26
C TRP A 286 -23.17 -1.65 -3.25
N ASN A 287 -22.31 -2.02 -4.20
CA ASN A 287 -22.60 -3.10 -5.15
C ASN A 287 -22.72 -4.46 -4.45
N ILE A 288 -21.89 -4.72 -3.44
CA ILE A 288 -21.97 -5.95 -2.62
C ILE A 288 -23.30 -6.04 -1.86
N SER A 289 -23.88 -4.90 -1.45
CA SER A 289 -25.18 -4.89 -0.75
C SER A 289 -26.34 -5.41 -1.61
N GLY A 290 -26.19 -5.44 -2.94
CA GLY A 290 -27.15 -6.04 -3.86
C GLY A 290 -27.08 -7.56 -3.98
N VAL A 291 -26.20 -8.23 -3.21
CA VAL A 291 -26.12 -9.69 -3.16
C VAL A 291 -26.96 -10.19 -1.98
N ASP A 292 -27.98 -11.01 -2.24
CA ASP A 292 -28.97 -11.41 -1.22
C ASP A 292 -28.48 -12.42 -0.16
N ASP A 293 -27.22 -12.86 -0.20
CA ASP A 293 -26.73 -13.98 0.63
C ASP A 293 -25.34 -13.71 1.20
N TRP A 294 -25.24 -13.69 2.53
CA TRP A 294 -23.99 -13.46 3.25
C TRP A 294 -22.92 -14.53 2.99
N ALA A 295 -23.29 -15.78 2.71
CA ALA A 295 -22.32 -16.82 2.38
C ALA A 295 -21.72 -16.60 0.98
N LYS A 296 -22.50 -16.12 0.02
CA LYS A 296 -22.00 -15.68 -1.29
C LYS A 296 -21.08 -14.47 -1.14
N ILE A 297 -21.44 -13.49 -0.31
CA ILE A 297 -20.60 -12.33 -0.01
C ILE A 297 -19.27 -12.76 0.61
N ASN A 298 -19.30 -13.59 1.66
CA ASN A 298 -18.08 -14.06 2.33
C ASN A 298 -17.14 -14.80 1.38
N ASN A 299 -17.69 -15.69 0.54
CA ASN A 299 -16.92 -16.39 -0.49
C ASN A 299 -16.37 -15.43 -1.57
N GLY A 300 -17.17 -14.43 -1.97
CA GLY A 300 -16.77 -13.40 -2.92
C GLY A 300 -15.62 -12.54 -2.39
N LEU A 301 -15.72 -12.08 -1.14
CA LEU A 301 -14.69 -11.33 -0.43
C LEU A 301 -13.40 -12.14 -0.30
N PHE A 302 -13.48 -13.43 0.03
CA PHE A 302 -12.28 -14.27 0.06
C PHE A 302 -11.57 -14.33 -1.31
N LYS A 303 -12.33 -14.52 -2.40
CA LYS A 303 -11.78 -14.53 -3.76
C LYS A 303 -11.20 -13.17 -4.16
N MET A 304 -11.88 -12.08 -3.80
CA MET A 304 -11.43 -10.71 -4.02
C MET A 304 -10.11 -10.47 -3.28
N TYR A 305 -10.01 -10.85 -2.01
CA TYR A 305 -8.78 -10.72 -1.22
C TYR A 305 -7.60 -11.44 -1.88
N CYS A 306 -7.80 -12.71 -2.24
CA CYS A 306 -6.76 -13.53 -2.86
C CYS A 306 -6.31 -13.02 -4.24
N LYS A 307 -7.21 -12.37 -4.99
CA LYS A 307 -6.92 -11.92 -6.37
C LYS A 307 -6.42 -10.48 -6.43
N GLU A 308 -6.95 -9.60 -5.59
CA GLU A 308 -6.77 -8.16 -5.73
C GLU A 308 -5.82 -7.58 -4.69
N TYR A 309 -5.72 -8.20 -3.51
CA TYR A 309 -4.96 -7.68 -2.38
C TYR A 309 -3.66 -8.45 -2.14
N LEU A 310 -3.71 -9.78 -2.12
CA LEU A 310 -2.52 -10.60 -1.84
C LEU A 310 -1.44 -10.58 -2.94
N PRO A 311 -1.76 -10.59 -4.24
CA PRO A 311 -0.73 -10.58 -5.28
C PRO A 311 -0.11 -9.18 -5.44
N LYS A 312 -0.80 -8.12 -5.02
CA LYS A 312 -0.29 -6.75 -5.08
C LYS A 312 0.51 -6.35 -3.84
N PHE A 313 0.62 -7.28 -2.88
CA PHE A 313 1.39 -7.10 -1.67
C PHE A 313 2.89 -7.13 -2.04
N GLN A 314 3.56 -6.00 -1.81
CA GLN A 314 4.99 -5.79 -2.05
C GLN A 314 5.42 -5.61 -3.52
N ILE A 315 4.79 -4.65 -4.19
CA ILE A 315 5.62 -3.71 -4.96
C ILE A 315 5.79 -2.47 -4.08
N ASP A 316 6.66 -2.57 -3.08
CA ASP A 316 7.32 -1.35 -2.62
C ASP A 316 8.13 -0.89 -3.83
N GLU A 317 7.73 0.20 -4.50
CA GLU A 317 8.52 0.88 -5.54
C GLU A 317 9.81 1.51 -4.94
N GLN A 318 10.48 0.81 -4.01
CA GLN A 318 11.68 1.28 -3.32
C GLN A 318 12.99 0.92 -4.03
N ASP A 319 12.96 0.08 -5.07
CA ASP A 319 14.11 -0.13 -5.97
C ASP A 319 13.76 0.30 -7.40
N GLY A 320 13.49 1.59 -7.59
CA GLY A 320 12.85 2.06 -8.82
C GLY A 320 13.63 2.98 -9.73
N ILE A 321 14.81 3.54 -9.39
CA ILE A 321 15.57 4.29 -10.40
C ILE A 321 16.33 3.30 -11.29
N TYR A 322 15.69 2.84 -12.35
CA TYR A 322 16.33 2.01 -13.37
C TYR A 322 17.45 2.80 -14.07
N LEU A 323 17.26 4.11 -14.25
CA LEU A 323 18.24 5.03 -14.82
C LEU A 323 18.08 6.43 -14.20
N SER A 324 19.16 7.00 -13.68
CA SER A 324 19.26 8.44 -13.36
C SER A 324 20.22 9.13 -14.32
N LYS A 325 19.88 10.34 -14.74
CA LYS A 325 20.76 11.17 -15.57
C LYS A 325 20.64 12.63 -15.19
N VAL A 326 21.79 13.30 -15.08
CA VAL A 326 21.88 14.75 -14.96
C VAL A 326 22.62 15.29 -16.17
N GLU A 327 22.03 16.29 -16.84
CA GLU A 327 22.64 17.01 -17.96
C GLU A 327 22.60 18.52 -17.69
N TYR A 328 23.59 19.24 -18.21
CA TYR A 328 23.60 20.70 -18.16
C TYR A 328 23.53 21.25 -19.58
N LYS A 329 22.59 22.17 -19.85
CA LYS A 329 22.38 22.75 -21.19
C LYS A 329 22.32 24.27 -21.11
N TRP A 330 23.02 24.93 -22.03
CA TRP A 330 22.90 26.37 -22.24
C TRP A 330 21.70 26.64 -23.14
N LEU A 331 20.72 27.41 -22.66
CA LEU A 331 19.52 27.79 -23.40
C LEU A 331 19.36 29.30 -23.40
N ASP A 332 18.71 29.85 -24.44
CA ASP A 332 18.46 31.29 -24.53
C ASP A 332 17.43 31.73 -23.48
N GLY A 333 17.71 32.83 -22.78
CA GLY A 333 16.85 33.40 -21.72
C GLY A 333 15.58 34.07 -22.24
N GLU A 334 14.54 34.17 -21.40
CA GLU A 334 13.18 34.61 -21.78
C GLU A 334 13.03 36.11 -22.07
N THR A 335 14.12 36.88 -22.08
CA THR A 335 14.12 38.31 -22.42
C THR A 335 15.10 38.59 -23.55
N ALA A 336 14.73 38.23 -24.77
CA ALA A 336 15.34 38.80 -25.97
C ALA A 336 14.24 39.49 -26.77
N SER A 337 14.05 40.79 -26.52
CA SER A 337 13.34 41.65 -27.45
C SER A 337 14.09 41.69 -28.78
N PRO A 338 13.42 41.81 -29.95
CA PRO A 338 14.04 41.62 -31.27
C PRO A 338 15.12 42.64 -31.68
N THR A 339 15.50 43.56 -30.79
CA THR A 339 16.33 44.73 -31.10
C THR A 339 17.74 44.69 -30.50
N ASP A 340 18.12 43.71 -29.68
CA ASP A 340 19.47 43.63 -29.10
C ASP A 340 20.32 42.55 -29.77
N VAL A 341 21.15 42.98 -30.73
CA VAL A 341 21.98 42.12 -31.59
C VAL A 341 23.36 41.81 -30.96
N SER A 342 23.56 42.02 -29.65
CA SER A 342 24.91 41.87 -29.06
C SER A 342 25.02 41.25 -27.66
N ASN A 343 24.01 40.54 -27.16
CA ASN A 343 24.20 39.69 -25.98
C ASN A 343 23.36 38.41 -26.09
N THR A 344 24.00 37.29 -26.43
CA THR A 344 23.38 35.97 -26.28
C THR A 344 23.25 35.68 -24.79
N ASN A 345 22.14 36.11 -24.18
CA ASN A 345 21.84 35.93 -22.76
C ASN A 345 21.47 34.46 -22.50
N ARG A 346 22.45 33.57 -22.65
CA ARG A 346 22.32 32.13 -22.44
C ARG A 346 22.38 31.84 -20.95
N ILE A 347 21.38 31.10 -20.47
CA ILE A 347 21.27 30.66 -19.08
C ILE A 347 21.61 29.16 -19.06
N LEU A 348 22.42 28.76 -18.08
CA LEU A 348 22.71 27.34 -17.83
C LEU A 348 21.55 26.72 -17.05
N TYR A 349 21.00 25.62 -17.58
CA TYR A 349 19.97 24.84 -16.91
C TYR A 349 20.49 23.45 -16.57
N LYS A 350 20.16 22.98 -15.37
CA LYS A 350 20.37 21.60 -14.92
C LYS A 350 19.09 20.81 -15.18
N PHE A 351 19.21 19.79 -16.02
CA PHE A 351 18.18 18.78 -16.27
C PHE A 351 18.48 17.54 -15.45
N GLU A 352 17.50 17.06 -14.71
CA GLU A 352 17.59 15.87 -13.88
C GLU A 352 16.46 14.92 -14.27
N TYR A 353 16.79 13.67 -14.59
CA TYR A 353 15.84 12.65 -15.05
C TYR A 353 15.99 11.39 -14.23
N HIS A 354 14.87 10.81 -13.81
CA HIS A 354 14.77 9.49 -13.22
C HIS A 354 13.76 8.66 -14.01
N ILE A 355 14.14 7.43 -14.38
CA ILE A 355 13.23 6.48 -15.03
C ILE A 355 12.84 5.42 -14.03
N ILE A 356 11.53 5.29 -13.81
CA ILE A 356 10.94 4.36 -12.84
C ILE A 356 9.89 3.53 -13.53
N TYR A 357 9.90 2.21 -13.30
CA TYR A 357 8.86 1.33 -13.80
C TYR A 357 7.58 1.54 -13.00
N SER A 358 6.49 1.94 -13.67
CA SER A 358 5.19 2.03 -13.04
C SER A 358 4.49 0.68 -13.13
N SER A 359 4.37 0.02 -11.99
CA SER A 359 3.73 -1.29 -11.92
C SER A 359 2.22 -1.21 -12.15
N SER A 360 1.60 -0.09 -11.81
CA SER A 360 0.16 0.13 -12.05
C SER A 360 -0.18 0.19 -13.54
N TYR A 361 0.74 0.71 -14.38
CA TYR A 361 0.52 0.90 -15.81
C TYR A 361 1.33 -0.06 -16.69
N GLN A 362 2.16 -0.90 -16.07
CA GLN A 362 3.05 -1.87 -16.71
C GLN A 362 4.03 -1.24 -17.72
N VAL A 363 4.42 0.01 -17.49
CA VAL A 363 5.34 0.77 -18.37
C VAL A 363 6.37 1.57 -17.59
N PRO A 364 7.58 1.79 -18.14
CA PRO A 364 8.50 2.78 -17.61
C PRO A 364 7.91 4.19 -17.67
N THR A 365 8.25 5.00 -16.68
CA THR A 365 7.76 6.37 -16.47
C THR A 365 8.95 7.29 -16.23
N ILE A 366 8.99 8.43 -16.93
CA ILE A 366 10.05 9.43 -16.75
C ILE A 366 9.58 10.46 -15.73
N PHE A 367 10.39 10.67 -14.70
CA PHE A 367 10.34 11.79 -13.79
C PHE A 367 11.48 12.75 -14.15
N PHE A 368 11.22 14.05 -14.15
CA PHE A 368 12.24 15.03 -14.44
C PHE A 368 12.05 16.35 -13.71
N ASN A 369 13.15 17.02 -13.45
CA ASN A 369 13.20 18.39 -12.93
C ASN A 369 14.20 19.20 -13.74
N ILE A 370 13.87 20.47 -13.95
CA ILE A 370 14.73 21.42 -14.65
C ILE A 370 14.88 22.62 -13.74
N SER A 371 16.12 22.99 -13.46
CA SER A 371 16.43 24.15 -12.62
C SER A 371 17.41 25.09 -13.33
N ASP A 372 17.24 26.39 -13.12
CA ASP A 372 18.18 27.39 -13.62
C ASP A 372 19.51 27.37 -12.84
N GLN A 373 20.48 28.18 -13.26
CA GLN A 373 21.77 28.33 -12.59
C GLN A 373 21.70 28.81 -11.12
N ARG A 374 20.54 29.27 -10.66
CA ARG A 374 20.27 29.68 -9.27
C ARG A 374 19.59 28.57 -8.46
N GLY A 375 19.33 27.40 -9.08
CA GLY A 375 18.65 26.27 -8.46
C GLY A 375 17.13 26.42 -8.40
N CYS A 376 16.54 27.43 -9.06
CA CYS A 376 15.09 27.60 -9.09
C CYS A 376 14.49 26.66 -10.15
N ILE A 377 13.49 25.86 -9.74
CA ILE A 377 12.76 24.95 -10.65
C ILE A 377 11.96 25.79 -11.66
N VAL A 378 12.01 25.42 -12.94
CA VAL A 378 11.25 26.10 -14.00
C VAL A 378 9.75 25.83 -13.88
N SER A 379 8.92 26.76 -14.34
CA SER A 379 7.46 26.58 -14.34
C SER A 379 7.03 25.55 -15.39
N LEU A 380 5.81 25.02 -15.23
CA LEU A 380 5.22 24.13 -16.22
C LEU A 380 5.05 24.84 -17.58
N ASP A 381 4.71 26.13 -17.60
CA ASP A 381 4.61 26.93 -18.82
C ASP A 381 5.93 27.05 -19.58
N TRP A 382 7.04 27.17 -18.85
CA TRP A 382 8.39 27.19 -19.44
C TRP A 382 8.68 25.90 -20.20
N ILE A 383 8.27 24.75 -19.65
CA ILE A 383 8.44 23.42 -20.25
C ILE A 383 7.60 23.31 -21.52
N TRP A 384 6.33 23.74 -21.45
CA TRP A 384 5.41 23.68 -22.60
C TRP A 384 5.88 24.50 -23.79
N ASN A 385 6.42 25.70 -23.53
CA ASN A 385 6.89 26.61 -24.58
C ASN A 385 8.15 26.10 -25.31
N ARG A 386 8.75 25.00 -24.83
CA ARG A 386 9.98 24.41 -25.36
C ARG A 386 9.81 22.95 -25.80
N LEU A 387 8.58 22.45 -25.86
CA LEU A 387 8.29 21.17 -26.49
C LEU A 387 8.43 21.25 -28.03
N PRO A 388 8.71 20.12 -28.71
CA PRO A 388 8.76 20.08 -30.16
C PRO A 388 7.50 20.64 -30.84
N GLU A 389 7.67 21.46 -31.87
CA GLU A 389 6.59 22.16 -32.59
C GLU A 389 5.44 21.24 -33.06
N HIS A 390 5.74 20.01 -33.46
CA HIS A 390 4.74 19.03 -33.91
C HIS A 390 3.78 18.56 -32.79
N ILE A 391 4.17 18.73 -31.52
CA ILE A 391 3.31 18.46 -30.34
C ILE A 391 2.46 19.69 -30.03
N VAL A 392 2.99 20.90 -30.27
CA VAL A 392 2.41 22.18 -29.86
C VAL A 392 1.43 22.77 -30.88
N HIS A 393 1.64 22.54 -32.19
CA HIS A 393 0.87 23.18 -33.28
C HIS A 393 -0.22 22.31 -33.92
N SER A 394 -0.59 21.18 -33.31
CA SER A 394 -1.61 20.28 -33.86
C SER A 394 -3.06 20.65 -33.47
N ILE A 395 -3.27 21.68 -32.64
CA ILE A 395 -4.58 22.01 -32.06
C ILE A 395 -4.76 23.54 -31.98
N ASP A 396 -5.66 24.09 -32.80
CA ASP A 396 -6.01 25.53 -32.84
C ASP A 396 -6.92 26.00 -31.67
N ASP A 397 -7.27 25.11 -30.75
CA ASP A 397 -8.23 25.31 -29.66
C ASP A 397 -7.51 25.35 -28.30
N HIS A 398 -7.44 26.54 -27.69
CA HIS A 398 -6.71 26.79 -26.43
C HIS A 398 -7.17 25.91 -25.26
N ASP A 399 -8.47 25.58 -25.17
CA ASP A 399 -9.01 24.77 -24.08
C ASP A 399 -8.71 23.28 -24.28
N LYS A 400 -8.72 22.80 -25.54
CA LYS A 400 -8.27 21.43 -25.86
C LYS A 400 -6.76 21.28 -25.69
N LEU A 401 -5.99 22.31 -26.02
CA LEU A 401 -4.55 22.32 -25.83
C LEU A 401 -4.18 22.29 -24.33
N PHE A 402 -4.88 23.06 -23.49
CA PHE A 402 -4.69 23.04 -22.03
C PHE A 402 -5.04 21.67 -21.42
N ASN A 403 -6.16 21.07 -21.84
CA ASN A 403 -6.56 19.73 -21.39
C ASN A 403 -5.60 18.64 -21.89
N LEU A 404 -5.08 18.74 -23.11
CA LEU A 404 -4.08 17.82 -23.63
C LEU A 404 -2.75 17.96 -22.87
N ARG A 405 -2.31 19.20 -22.60
CA ARG A 405 -1.11 19.52 -21.82
C ARG A 405 -1.19 18.91 -20.42
N GLY A 406 -2.28 19.15 -19.69
CA GLY A 406 -2.49 18.58 -18.34
C GLY A 406 -2.61 17.05 -18.30
N GLN A 407 -2.98 16.41 -19.41
CA GLN A 407 -3.03 14.94 -19.54
C GLN A 407 -1.68 14.33 -19.97
N MET A 408 -0.71 15.14 -20.40
CA MET A 408 0.58 14.67 -20.89
C MET A 408 1.69 14.84 -19.85
N ILE A 409 1.91 16.04 -19.32
CA ILE A 409 2.94 16.30 -18.29
C ILE A 409 2.25 16.88 -17.05
N THR A 410 2.48 16.24 -15.91
CA THR A 410 1.93 16.66 -14.62
C THR A 410 3.03 16.74 -13.57
N GLN A 411 2.80 17.51 -12.51
CA GLN A 411 3.70 17.52 -11.35
C GLN A 411 3.17 16.55 -10.30
N VAL A 412 4.01 15.62 -9.87
CA VAL A 412 3.69 14.64 -8.84
C VAL A 412 4.82 14.57 -7.83
N MET A 413 4.54 13.95 -6.69
CA MET A 413 5.61 13.60 -5.76
C MET A 413 6.39 12.43 -6.34
N HIS A 414 7.71 12.57 -6.44
CA HIS A 414 8.57 11.51 -6.91
C HIS A 414 8.54 10.34 -5.92
N PRO A 415 8.27 9.10 -6.35
CA PRO A 415 7.97 7.97 -5.46
C PRO A 415 9.15 7.60 -4.55
N ILE A 416 10.39 7.83 -5.01
CA ILE A 416 11.60 7.52 -4.24
C ILE A 416 12.12 8.71 -3.43
N THR A 417 12.33 9.88 -4.06
CA THR A 417 12.94 11.04 -3.39
C THR A 417 11.96 11.84 -2.54
N GLY A 418 10.65 11.59 -2.65
CA GLY A 418 9.63 12.33 -1.89
C GLY A 418 9.63 13.83 -2.17
N SER A 419 10.16 14.24 -3.33
CA SER A 419 10.26 15.63 -3.78
C SER A 419 9.41 15.84 -5.04
N PRO A 420 8.93 17.06 -5.32
CA PRO A 420 8.09 17.33 -6.50
C PRO A 420 8.91 17.19 -7.79
N TYR A 421 8.44 16.36 -8.72
CA TYR A 421 9.01 16.19 -10.07
C TYR A 421 7.90 16.33 -11.11
N PHE A 422 8.26 16.76 -12.31
CA PHE A 422 7.39 16.61 -13.47
C PHE A 422 7.44 15.16 -13.98
N THR A 423 6.34 14.66 -14.52
CA THR A 423 6.27 13.32 -15.10
C THR A 423 5.38 13.30 -16.33
N ILE A 424 5.70 12.42 -17.28
CA ILE A 424 4.79 12.08 -18.38
C ILE A 424 3.74 11.10 -17.84
N HIS A 425 2.45 11.41 -17.97
CA HIS A 425 1.40 10.56 -17.44
C HIS A 425 1.39 9.16 -18.10
N PRO A 426 1.49 8.06 -17.33
CA PRO A 426 1.74 6.72 -17.88
C PRO A 426 0.54 6.07 -18.60
N CYS A 427 -0.70 6.50 -18.35
CA CYS A 427 -1.92 5.95 -19.00
C CYS A 427 -1.80 5.85 -20.53
N ARG A 428 -1.38 6.93 -21.19
CA ARG A 428 -1.31 6.98 -22.67
C ARG A 428 -0.07 6.25 -23.19
N THR A 429 1.01 6.24 -22.40
CA THR A 429 2.22 5.47 -22.69
C THR A 429 1.93 3.98 -22.77
N SER A 430 1.13 3.44 -21.85
CA SER A 430 0.71 2.02 -21.87
C SER A 430 -0.06 1.66 -23.14
N GLN A 431 -1.02 2.51 -23.53
CA GLN A 431 -1.79 2.32 -24.76
C GLN A 431 -0.91 2.37 -26.02
N LEU A 432 0.00 3.34 -26.11
CA LEU A 432 0.92 3.49 -27.23
C LEU A 432 1.86 2.27 -27.35
N MET A 433 2.46 1.84 -26.24
CA MET A 433 3.37 0.69 -26.23
C MET A 433 2.64 -0.61 -26.60
N GLY A 434 1.36 -0.75 -26.24
CA GLY A 434 0.53 -1.88 -26.63
C GLY A 434 0.34 -2.01 -28.16
N GLN A 435 0.22 -0.88 -28.88
CA GLN A 435 0.08 -0.87 -30.34
C GLN A 435 1.33 -1.37 -31.06
N PHE A 436 2.51 -1.00 -30.57
CA PHE A 436 3.78 -1.50 -31.13
C PHE A 436 3.96 -3.01 -30.96
N TYR A 437 3.35 -3.59 -29.93
CA TYR A 437 3.40 -5.03 -29.65
C TYR A 437 2.35 -5.85 -30.39
N SER A 438 1.15 -5.29 -30.65
CA SER A 438 0.10 -5.99 -31.41
C SER A 438 0.45 -6.17 -32.88
N ASP A 439 1.19 -5.23 -33.47
CA ASP A 439 1.44 -5.19 -34.92
C ASP A 439 2.66 -6.01 -35.38
N ASN A 440 3.49 -6.54 -34.47
CA ASN A 440 4.82 -7.09 -34.79
C ASN A 440 5.14 -8.49 -34.23
N ILE A 441 4.14 -9.37 -34.11
CA ILE A 441 4.26 -10.74 -33.54
C ILE A 441 5.32 -11.62 -34.26
N GLN A 442 5.84 -11.24 -35.43
CA GLN A 442 6.79 -12.08 -36.21
C GLN A 442 8.28 -11.69 -36.14
N ASN A 443 8.70 -10.60 -35.47
CA ASN A 443 10.11 -10.17 -35.46
C ASN A 443 10.76 -10.22 -34.06
N SER A 444 11.61 -11.22 -33.83
CA SER A 444 12.23 -11.59 -32.54
C SER A 444 13.36 -10.69 -32.02
N ASN A 445 13.49 -9.45 -32.50
CA ASN A 445 14.62 -8.56 -32.16
C ASN A 445 14.20 -7.18 -31.59
N HIS A 446 12.94 -6.99 -31.19
CA HIS A 446 12.47 -5.71 -30.68
C HIS A 446 12.80 -5.54 -29.19
N ASN A 447 13.55 -4.49 -28.86
CA ASN A 447 13.83 -4.09 -27.48
C ASN A 447 12.77 -3.09 -27.02
N TYR A 448 11.90 -3.53 -26.10
CA TYR A 448 10.81 -2.72 -25.55
C TYR A 448 11.32 -1.40 -24.95
N LEU A 449 12.40 -1.44 -24.18
CA LEU A 449 12.94 -0.28 -23.49
C LEU A 449 13.52 0.74 -24.48
N ILE A 450 14.22 0.28 -25.53
CA ILE A 450 14.75 1.17 -26.58
C ILE A 450 13.60 1.82 -27.37
N THR A 451 12.56 1.06 -27.67
CA THR A 451 11.35 1.57 -28.36
C THR A 451 10.66 2.64 -27.52
N TRP A 452 10.46 2.34 -26.23
CA TRP A 452 9.88 3.27 -25.28
C TRP A 452 10.75 4.53 -25.09
N LEU A 453 12.06 4.38 -24.90
CA LEU A 453 13.01 5.50 -24.77
C LEU A 453 12.99 6.39 -26.00
N SER A 454 12.94 5.80 -27.19
CA SER A 454 12.89 6.54 -28.46
C SER A 454 11.61 7.36 -28.61
N CYS A 455 10.49 6.90 -28.04
CA CYS A 455 9.22 7.63 -28.05
C CYS A 455 9.16 8.71 -26.96
N MET A 456 9.63 8.42 -25.74
CA MET A 456 9.37 9.26 -24.57
C MET A 456 10.50 10.27 -24.27
N ALA A 457 11.76 9.90 -24.50
CA ALA A 457 12.90 10.76 -24.16
C ALA A 457 12.91 12.11 -24.92
N PRO A 458 12.59 12.18 -26.23
CA PRO A 458 12.57 13.44 -26.95
C PRO A 458 11.52 14.43 -26.43
N ILE A 459 10.40 13.94 -25.88
CA ILE A 459 9.31 14.78 -25.35
C ILE A 459 9.81 15.65 -24.22
N VAL A 460 10.73 15.15 -23.39
CA VAL A 460 11.25 15.88 -22.22
C VAL A 460 12.65 16.45 -22.47
N GLY A 461 13.13 16.42 -23.71
CA GLY A 461 14.46 16.89 -24.06
C GLY A 461 15.61 16.02 -23.55
N LEU A 462 15.34 14.75 -23.21
CA LEU A 462 16.36 13.78 -22.83
C LEU A 462 17.07 13.25 -24.08
N SER A 463 18.34 13.60 -24.26
CA SER A 463 19.17 13.09 -25.34
C SER A 463 19.78 11.74 -24.98
N ILE A 464 19.61 10.75 -25.85
CA ILE A 464 20.16 9.40 -25.70
C ILE A 464 21.17 9.16 -26.83
N SER A 465 22.35 8.61 -26.50
CA SER A 465 23.36 8.27 -27.51
C SER A 465 22.87 7.12 -28.40
N ASN A 466 23.13 7.19 -29.70
CA ASN A 466 22.83 6.11 -30.65
C ASN A 466 23.61 4.81 -30.32
N GLU A 467 24.61 4.86 -29.45
CA GLU A 467 25.34 3.68 -28.97
C GLU A 467 24.48 2.75 -28.08
N PHE A 468 23.43 3.28 -27.44
CA PHE A 468 22.47 2.47 -26.67
C PHE A 468 21.69 1.48 -27.56
N GLY A 469 21.52 1.79 -28.85
CA GLY A 469 20.93 0.86 -29.83
C GLY A 469 21.88 -0.20 -30.37
N ARG A 470 23.18 -0.07 -30.12
CA ARG A 470 24.23 -0.96 -30.67
C ARG A 470 24.67 -2.05 -29.70
N THR A 471 24.42 -1.87 -28.42
CA THR A 471 24.87 -2.78 -27.38
C THR A 471 23.72 -3.66 -26.93
N GLY A 472 23.89 -4.99 -26.99
CA GLY A 472 22.95 -5.95 -26.41
C GLY A 472 22.91 -5.93 -24.88
N ILE A 473 23.20 -4.78 -24.26
CA ILE A 473 23.35 -4.56 -22.82
C ILE A 473 21.98 -4.46 -22.13
N LEU A 474 20.90 -4.22 -22.89
CA LEU A 474 19.53 -4.10 -22.39
C LEU A 474 18.59 -5.18 -22.97
N LYS A 475 19.11 -6.38 -23.26
CA LYS A 475 18.26 -7.53 -23.66
C LYS A 475 17.52 -8.12 -22.47
#